data_AF-A0AAE0T5T7-F1
#
_entry.id   AF-A0AAE0T5T7-F1
#
_cell.length_a   1.000
_cell.length_b   1.000
_cell.length_c   1.000
_cell.angle_alpha   90.00
_cell.angle_beta   90.00
_cell.angle_gamma   90.00
#
_symmetry.space_group_name_H-M   'P 1'
#
loop_
_entity.id
_entity.type
_entity.pdbx_description
1 polymer ?
#
loop_
_entity_poly.entity_id
_entity_poly.type
_entity_poly.pdbx_seq_one_letter_code
_entity_poly.pdbx_strand_id
1 'polypeptide(L)'
;MVTDEVTVETRHYDSEEAFCWKSKGKGSYSIEPFEQKERGTRISFKFKKDADEQASPWQIRSIIKRYSDYIPYPIELNGEKVNRSTPIWAKSKSEVSADEYKDLFRYLSQKDGEPLEYIHINAEAPAQFNAIFFILRKPTDDCEALLPSWLRFVHGVVDTEDLPLNVSREVTQNSPVMAKLNKYFVKKLLSVFESWAEKDAEKFEKFWAAFGGLIKEGIHTDYDNRDKIIEIFRSRSSQSPDKLIPLREYVSRMPADRKEIFYAFGRTREQIEQNPNMEFFLKNGIEVLYLHEPIDEFVMPMIGVYQEKTLTSIDRADTSKMSSKTQKEKNEDISVNQREKMVQYFKDILKDKIGDAVESSRLIESPYTMVVGKTP
;
A
#
# COMPACT_ATOMS: atom_id res chain seq x y z
N MET A 1 -30.86 -25.42 -2.63
CA MET A 1 -30.54 -25.33 -1.18
C MET A 1 -31.72 -24.82 -0.36
N VAL A 2 -32.40 -23.75 -0.80
CA VAL A 2 -33.52 -23.10 -0.07
C VAL A 2 -34.93 -23.45 -0.57
N THR A 3 -35.05 -24.38 -1.52
CA THR A 3 -36.31 -24.74 -2.20
C THR A 3 -36.63 -26.22 -2.04
N ASP A 4 -37.92 -26.54 -1.96
CA ASP A 4 -38.46 -27.91 -1.94
C ASP A 4 -38.75 -28.42 -3.36
N GLU A 5 -39.08 -27.53 -4.28
CA GLU A 5 -39.42 -27.85 -5.66
C GLU A 5 -39.02 -26.69 -6.58
N VAL A 6 -38.53 -27.03 -7.77
CA VAL A 6 -38.23 -26.09 -8.85
C VAL A 6 -39.10 -26.47 -10.04
N THR A 7 -39.81 -25.49 -10.59
CA THR A 7 -40.58 -25.61 -11.83
C THR A 7 -39.93 -24.70 -12.89
N VAL A 8 -39.70 -25.24 -14.08
CA VAL A 8 -39.14 -24.51 -15.22
C VAL A 8 -40.11 -24.64 -16.39
N GLU A 9 -40.73 -23.53 -16.77
CA GLU A 9 -41.61 -23.43 -17.94
C GLU A 9 -40.82 -22.73 -19.04
N THR A 10 -40.67 -23.36 -20.21
CA THR A 10 -39.84 -22.78 -21.27
C THR A 10 -40.42 -23.02 -22.66
N ARG A 11 -40.24 -22.02 -23.53
CA ARG A 11 -40.47 -22.11 -24.97
C ARG A 11 -39.27 -21.55 -25.72
N HIS A 12 -38.67 -22.40 -26.56
CA HIS A 12 -37.59 -21.98 -27.45
C HIS A 12 -38.11 -20.98 -28.49
N TYR A 13 -37.27 -20.05 -28.95
CA TYR A 13 -37.71 -18.99 -29.88
C TYR A 13 -38.20 -19.55 -31.22
N ASP A 14 -37.67 -20.70 -31.62
CA ASP A 14 -37.92 -21.40 -32.88
C ASP A 14 -38.90 -22.59 -32.73
N SER A 15 -39.59 -22.69 -31.59
CA SER A 15 -40.52 -23.78 -31.30
C SER A 15 -41.91 -23.24 -31.03
N GLU A 16 -42.92 -23.89 -31.60
CA GLU A 16 -44.33 -23.68 -31.21
C GLU A 16 -44.70 -24.48 -29.95
N GLU A 17 -43.93 -25.52 -29.64
CA GLU A 17 -44.11 -26.34 -28.44
C GLU A 17 -43.40 -25.73 -27.24
N ALA A 18 -44.05 -25.79 -26.08
CA ALA A 18 -43.50 -25.41 -24.79
C ALA A 18 -43.60 -26.56 -23.80
N PHE A 19 -42.66 -26.60 -22.84
CA PHE A 19 -42.54 -27.69 -21.88
C PHE A 19 -42.44 -27.15 -20.45
N CYS A 20 -43.01 -27.91 -19.51
CA CYS A 20 -42.86 -27.72 -18.08
C CYS A 20 -42.00 -28.84 -17.50
N TRP A 21 -40.84 -28.48 -16.97
CA TRP A 21 -39.97 -29.36 -16.20
C TRP A 21 -40.19 -29.14 -14.71
N LYS A 22 -40.30 -30.21 -13.91
CA LYS A 22 -40.44 -30.13 -12.45
C LYS A 22 -39.51 -31.11 -11.75
N SER A 23 -38.87 -30.65 -10.67
CA SER A 23 -38.09 -31.54 -9.79
C SER A 23 -38.06 -31.07 -8.33
N LYS A 24 -37.98 -32.06 -7.43
CA LYS A 24 -37.72 -31.89 -6.00
C LYS A 24 -36.26 -32.11 -5.61
N GLY A 25 -35.37 -32.31 -6.60
CA GLY A 25 -33.94 -32.56 -6.35
C GLY A 25 -33.62 -33.92 -5.72
N LYS A 26 -34.54 -34.89 -5.78
CA LYS A 26 -34.40 -36.24 -5.16
C LYS A 26 -34.06 -37.35 -6.17
N GLY A 27 -33.39 -37.00 -7.27
CA GLY A 27 -32.91 -37.96 -8.28
C GLY A 27 -33.85 -38.23 -9.46
N SER A 28 -35.03 -37.62 -9.50
CA SER A 28 -35.94 -37.68 -10.66
C SER A 28 -36.58 -36.32 -10.97
N TYR A 29 -37.11 -36.21 -12.18
CA TYR A 29 -37.84 -35.04 -12.69
C TYR A 29 -38.94 -35.48 -13.66
N SER A 30 -39.91 -34.61 -13.92
CA SER A 30 -40.90 -34.77 -14.99
C SER A 30 -40.74 -33.69 -16.06
N ILE A 31 -41.14 -34.01 -17.29
CA ILE A 31 -41.26 -33.07 -18.41
C ILE A 31 -42.62 -33.33 -19.07
N GLU A 32 -43.44 -32.30 -19.16
CA GLU A 32 -44.79 -32.38 -19.74
C GLU A 32 -45.01 -31.20 -20.69
N PRO A 33 -45.80 -31.37 -21.78
CA PRO A 33 -46.24 -30.25 -22.61
C PRO A 33 -46.95 -29.18 -21.77
N PHE A 34 -46.75 -27.91 -22.11
CA PHE A 34 -47.33 -26.76 -21.41
C PHE A 34 -47.76 -25.68 -22.38
N GLU A 35 -48.79 -24.90 -22.04
CA GLU A 35 -49.23 -23.78 -22.88
C GLU A 35 -48.46 -22.50 -22.52
N GLN A 36 -47.58 -22.06 -23.42
CA GLN A 36 -46.88 -20.78 -23.29
C GLN A 36 -46.79 -20.10 -24.65
N LYS A 37 -47.36 -18.90 -24.79
CA LYS A 37 -47.32 -18.16 -26.07
C LYS A 37 -46.01 -17.40 -26.26
N GLU A 38 -45.40 -16.92 -25.18
CA GLU A 38 -44.20 -16.10 -25.24
C GLU A 38 -42.94 -16.96 -25.23
N ARG A 39 -41.89 -16.51 -25.93
CA ARG A 39 -40.58 -17.17 -25.89
C ARG A 39 -39.88 -16.92 -24.55
N GLY A 40 -38.98 -17.81 -24.17
CA GLY A 40 -38.16 -17.66 -22.96
C GLY A 40 -38.52 -18.65 -21.87
N THR A 41 -37.99 -18.41 -20.67
CA THR A 41 -38.03 -19.36 -19.55
C THR A 41 -38.52 -18.67 -18.28
N ARG A 42 -39.55 -19.22 -17.64
CA ARG A 42 -39.96 -18.88 -16.29
C ARG A 42 -39.47 -19.96 -15.33
N ILE A 43 -38.74 -19.55 -14.29
CA ILE A 43 -38.34 -20.44 -13.21
C ILE A 43 -39.12 -20.05 -11.96
N SER A 44 -39.87 -21.01 -11.41
CA SER A 44 -40.65 -20.84 -10.18
C SER A 44 -40.10 -21.74 -9.08
N PHE A 45 -40.01 -21.18 -7.89
CA PHE A 45 -39.42 -21.83 -6.73
C PHE A 45 -40.48 -22.00 -5.66
N LYS A 46 -40.68 -23.25 -5.21
CA LYS A 46 -41.38 -23.51 -3.95
C LYS A 46 -40.34 -23.46 -2.84
N PHE A 47 -40.29 -22.35 -2.11
CA PHE A 47 -39.39 -22.21 -0.97
C PHE A 47 -39.75 -23.17 0.15
N LYS A 48 -38.73 -23.57 0.93
CA LYS A 48 -38.93 -24.33 2.17
C LYS A 48 -39.64 -23.45 3.20
N LYS A 49 -40.30 -24.06 4.18
CA LYS A 49 -41.03 -23.35 5.24
C LYS A 49 -40.18 -22.42 6.11
N ASP A 50 -38.88 -22.66 6.17
CA ASP A 50 -37.90 -21.89 6.95
C ASP A 50 -37.13 -20.87 6.08
N ALA A 51 -37.50 -20.71 4.81
CA ALA A 51 -36.78 -19.86 3.85
C ALA A 51 -37.47 -18.50 3.57
N ASP A 52 -38.37 -18.06 4.46
CA ASP A 52 -39.16 -16.83 4.29
C ASP A 52 -38.27 -15.57 4.18
N GLU A 53 -37.16 -15.52 4.93
CA GLU A 53 -36.22 -14.40 4.89
C GLU A 53 -35.53 -14.30 3.52
N GLN A 54 -35.12 -15.45 2.95
CA GLN A 54 -34.48 -15.54 1.64
C GLN A 54 -35.43 -15.20 0.50
N ALA A 55 -36.74 -15.40 0.71
CA ALA A 55 -37.79 -15.01 -0.24
C ALA A 55 -38.22 -13.54 -0.11
N SER A 56 -37.70 -12.79 0.87
CA SER A 56 -38.10 -11.40 1.09
C SER A 56 -37.59 -10.47 -0.03
N PRO A 57 -38.40 -9.46 -0.46
CA PRO A 57 -37.96 -8.50 -1.48
C PRO A 57 -36.68 -7.75 -1.11
N TRP A 58 -36.49 -7.46 0.18
CA TRP A 58 -35.29 -6.79 0.67
C TRP A 58 -34.04 -7.64 0.47
N GLN A 59 -34.09 -8.93 0.85
CA GLN A 59 -32.96 -9.84 0.71
C GLN A 59 -32.64 -10.09 -0.78
N ILE A 60 -33.66 -10.29 -1.62
CA ILE A 60 -33.49 -10.45 -3.06
C ILE A 60 -32.82 -9.22 -3.67
N ARG A 61 -33.28 -8.00 -3.32
CA ARG A 61 -32.68 -6.75 -3.79
C ARG A 61 -31.21 -6.64 -3.37
N SER A 62 -30.90 -6.99 -2.11
CA SER A 62 -29.53 -6.99 -1.59
C SER A 62 -28.62 -7.95 -2.37
N ILE A 63 -29.09 -9.17 -2.64
CA ILE A 63 -28.35 -10.17 -3.43
C ILE A 63 -28.11 -9.69 -4.85
N ILE A 64 -29.14 -9.13 -5.52
CA ILE A 64 -28.99 -8.57 -6.88
C ILE A 64 -27.97 -7.43 -6.87
N LYS A 65 -28.04 -6.53 -5.88
CA LYS A 65 -27.10 -5.42 -5.73
C LYS A 65 -25.66 -5.85 -5.44
N ARG A 66 -25.47 -7.04 -4.86
CA ARG A 66 -24.14 -7.55 -4.54
C ARG A 66 -23.51 -8.30 -5.71
N TYR A 67 -24.28 -9.10 -6.43
CA TYR A 67 -23.74 -10.07 -7.41
C TYR A 67 -24.15 -9.81 -8.86
N SER A 68 -25.15 -8.98 -9.10
CA SER A 68 -25.73 -8.79 -10.44
C SER A 68 -26.02 -7.33 -10.76
N ASP A 69 -25.43 -6.40 -10.01
CA ASP A 69 -25.69 -4.98 -10.16
C ASP A 69 -25.17 -4.40 -11.48
N TYR A 70 -24.34 -5.13 -12.23
CA TYR A 70 -23.77 -4.66 -13.50
C TYR A 70 -24.04 -5.61 -14.68
N ILE A 71 -25.01 -6.51 -14.54
CA ILE A 71 -25.50 -7.32 -15.67
C ILE A 71 -26.04 -6.38 -16.77
N PRO A 72 -25.68 -6.59 -18.05
CA PRO A 72 -26.04 -5.66 -19.13
C PRO A 72 -27.54 -5.62 -19.45
N TYR A 73 -28.31 -6.57 -18.91
CA TYR A 73 -29.76 -6.64 -19.06
C TYR A 73 -30.48 -6.08 -17.83
N PRO A 74 -31.65 -5.43 -17.99
CA PRO A 74 -32.44 -4.96 -16.86
C PRO A 74 -32.95 -6.15 -16.03
N ILE A 75 -32.74 -6.07 -14.72
CA ILE A 75 -33.28 -6.97 -13.72
C ILE A 75 -34.34 -6.19 -12.97
N GLU A 76 -35.57 -6.71 -12.95
CA GLU A 76 -36.71 -6.10 -12.28
C GLU A 76 -37.12 -6.92 -11.05
N LEU A 77 -37.44 -6.23 -9.96
CA LEU A 77 -38.03 -6.80 -8.77
C LEU A 77 -39.37 -6.11 -8.53
N ASN A 78 -40.48 -6.85 -8.63
CA ASN A 78 -41.84 -6.33 -8.51
C ASN A 78 -42.14 -5.16 -9.47
N GLY A 79 -41.62 -5.22 -10.70
CA GLY A 79 -41.80 -4.19 -11.73
C GLY A 79 -40.87 -2.99 -11.62
N GLU A 80 -39.97 -2.96 -10.63
CA GLU A 80 -38.95 -1.91 -10.51
C GLU A 80 -37.58 -2.43 -10.95
N LYS A 81 -36.90 -1.67 -11.82
CA LYS A 81 -35.50 -1.96 -12.16
C LYS A 81 -34.61 -1.83 -10.93
N VAL A 82 -33.81 -2.86 -10.66
CA VAL A 82 -32.95 -2.91 -9.47
C VAL A 82 -31.46 -2.83 -9.77
N ASN A 83 -30.96 -3.38 -10.88
CA ASN A 83 -29.54 -3.35 -11.21
C ASN A 83 -29.12 -2.07 -11.95
N ARG A 84 -27.83 -1.72 -11.87
CA ARG A 84 -27.19 -0.81 -12.81
C ARG A 84 -26.88 -1.59 -14.11
N SER A 85 -26.86 -0.91 -15.25
CA SER A 85 -26.70 -1.61 -16.56
C SER A 85 -25.35 -1.39 -17.22
N THR A 86 -24.57 -0.41 -16.75
CA THR A 86 -23.29 -0.06 -17.38
C THR A 86 -22.24 0.19 -16.31
N PRO A 87 -21.24 -0.70 -16.17
CA PRO A 87 -20.13 -0.45 -15.28
C PRO A 87 -19.26 0.69 -15.79
N ILE A 88 -18.89 1.62 -14.91
CA ILE A 88 -18.09 2.80 -15.31
C ILE A 88 -16.62 2.44 -15.58
N TRP A 89 -16.11 1.34 -15.04
CA TRP A 89 -14.77 0.84 -15.33
C TRP A 89 -14.62 0.33 -16.77
N ALA A 90 -15.73 -0.06 -17.42
CA ALA A 90 -15.71 -0.45 -18.82
C ALA A 90 -15.75 0.74 -19.80
N LYS A 91 -16.07 1.94 -19.31
CA LYS A 91 -16.10 3.16 -20.13
C LYS A 91 -14.68 3.72 -20.32
N SER A 92 -14.49 4.55 -21.34
CA SER A 92 -13.25 5.32 -21.44
C SER A 92 -13.20 6.41 -20.37
N LYS A 93 -12.00 6.82 -19.94
CA LYS A 93 -11.82 7.83 -18.89
C LYS A 93 -12.55 9.15 -19.16
N SER A 94 -12.59 9.57 -20.43
CA SER A 94 -13.23 10.81 -20.87
C SER A 94 -14.75 10.79 -20.78
N GLU A 95 -15.35 9.60 -20.69
CA GLU A 95 -16.81 9.40 -20.62
C GLU A 95 -17.31 9.26 -19.18
N VAL A 96 -16.41 9.24 -18.20
CA VAL A 96 -16.74 9.11 -16.78
C VAL A 96 -16.60 10.46 -16.09
N SER A 97 -17.71 10.96 -15.56
CA SER A 97 -17.75 12.20 -14.79
C SER A 97 -17.12 12.06 -13.40
N ALA A 98 -16.73 13.17 -12.79
CA ALA A 98 -16.22 13.19 -11.42
C ALA A 98 -17.25 12.64 -10.41
N ASP A 99 -18.54 12.91 -10.61
CA ASP A 99 -19.59 12.43 -9.72
C ASP A 99 -19.79 10.91 -9.83
N GLU A 100 -19.65 10.33 -11.03
CA GLU A 100 -19.66 8.87 -11.20
C GLU A 100 -18.53 8.18 -10.43
N TYR A 101 -17.32 8.76 -10.43
CA TYR A 101 -16.22 8.22 -9.61
C TYR A 101 -16.52 8.34 -8.11
N LYS A 102 -17.09 9.46 -7.66
CA LYS A 102 -17.49 9.65 -6.25
C LYS A 102 -18.56 8.65 -5.82
N ASP A 103 -19.54 8.41 -6.67
CA ASP A 103 -20.62 7.46 -6.39
C ASP A 103 -20.11 6.01 -6.38
N LEU A 104 -19.22 5.64 -7.30
CA LEU A 104 -18.54 4.34 -7.25
C LEU A 104 -17.69 4.20 -5.98
N PHE A 105 -16.93 5.24 -5.61
CA PHE A 105 -16.14 5.24 -4.39
C PHE A 105 -17.00 5.01 -3.14
N ARG A 106 -18.09 5.76 -2.97
CA ARG A 106 -19.02 5.59 -1.85
C ARG A 106 -19.61 4.19 -1.81
N TYR A 107 -20.00 3.67 -2.98
CA TYR A 107 -20.55 2.34 -3.11
C TYR A 107 -19.54 1.24 -2.72
N LEU A 108 -18.31 1.28 -3.26
CA LEU A 108 -17.30 0.26 -3.00
C LEU A 108 -16.70 0.34 -1.59
N SER A 109 -16.49 1.55 -1.07
CA SER A 109 -15.87 1.76 0.23
C SER A 109 -16.87 1.69 1.39
N GLN A 110 -18.18 1.76 1.10
CA GLN A 110 -19.25 1.93 2.09
C GLN A 110 -19.01 3.11 3.05
N LYS A 111 -18.28 4.13 2.58
CA LYS A 111 -17.89 5.32 3.35
C LYS A 111 -18.33 6.58 2.63
N ASP A 112 -18.73 7.57 3.41
CA ASP A 112 -18.92 8.92 2.93
C ASP A 112 -17.58 9.62 2.65
N GLY A 113 -17.64 10.69 1.88
CA GLY A 113 -16.50 11.52 1.52
C GLY A 113 -15.95 11.23 0.13
N GLU A 114 -14.68 11.56 -0.07
CA GLU A 114 -13.99 11.48 -1.35
C GLU A 114 -12.62 10.83 -1.19
N PRO A 115 -12.16 10.06 -2.18
CA PRO A 115 -10.82 9.50 -2.20
C PRO A 115 -9.77 10.62 -2.23
N LEU A 116 -8.52 10.30 -1.91
CA LEU A 116 -7.39 11.20 -2.19
C LEU A 116 -7.22 11.39 -3.71
N GLU A 117 -7.36 10.30 -4.46
CA GLU A 117 -7.24 10.26 -5.92
C GLU A 117 -7.87 8.97 -6.48
N TYR A 118 -8.18 8.94 -7.77
CA TYR A 118 -8.56 7.72 -8.48
C TYR A 118 -7.65 7.43 -9.68
N ILE A 119 -7.51 6.15 -9.99
CA ILE A 119 -6.66 5.63 -11.06
C ILE A 119 -7.51 4.67 -11.89
N HIS A 120 -7.97 5.13 -13.05
CA HIS A 120 -8.68 4.30 -14.02
C HIS A 120 -7.66 3.67 -14.99
N ILE A 121 -7.77 2.38 -15.27
CA ILE A 121 -6.87 1.62 -16.14
C ILE A 121 -7.71 0.68 -17.02
N ASN A 122 -7.44 0.69 -18.32
CA ASN A 122 -7.97 -0.28 -19.27
C ASN A 122 -6.74 -0.85 -19.98
N ALA A 123 -6.57 -2.17 -19.97
CA ALA A 123 -5.40 -2.81 -20.56
C ALA A 123 -5.73 -4.19 -21.12
N GLU A 124 -5.04 -4.54 -22.22
CA GLU A 124 -5.13 -5.86 -22.87
C GLU A 124 -3.99 -6.80 -22.46
N ALA A 125 -2.97 -6.28 -21.78
CA ALA A 125 -1.83 -7.03 -21.30
C ALA A 125 -1.49 -6.63 -19.85
N PRO A 126 -1.11 -7.58 -18.96
CA PRO A 126 -0.78 -8.99 -19.23
C PRO A 126 -2.00 -9.94 -19.35
N ALA A 127 -3.20 -9.40 -19.15
CA ALA A 127 -4.51 -10.01 -19.34
C ALA A 127 -5.46 -8.88 -19.74
N GLN A 128 -6.62 -9.19 -20.31
CA GLN A 128 -7.62 -8.17 -20.61
C GLN A 128 -8.37 -7.81 -19.33
N PHE A 129 -8.27 -6.54 -18.91
CA PHE A 129 -8.97 -6.06 -17.73
C PHE A 129 -9.32 -4.57 -17.80
N ASN A 130 -10.33 -4.23 -17.01
CA ASN A 130 -10.72 -2.87 -16.67
C ASN A 130 -10.60 -2.69 -15.15
N ALA A 131 -10.00 -1.60 -14.69
CA ALA A 131 -9.81 -1.36 -13.27
C ALA A 131 -10.02 0.12 -12.91
N ILE A 132 -10.65 0.36 -11.76
CA ILE A 132 -10.65 1.66 -11.10
C ILE A 132 -10.18 1.45 -9.67
N PHE A 133 -9.06 2.09 -9.35
CA PHE A 133 -8.54 2.16 -7.99
C PHE A 133 -8.78 3.54 -7.40
N PHE A 134 -8.98 3.58 -6.10
CA PHE A 134 -9.17 4.75 -5.26
C PHE A 134 -8.10 4.71 -4.18
N ILE A 135 -7.37 5.82 -4.03
CA ILE A 135 -6.47 6.00 -2.90
C ILE A 135 -7.32 6.49 -1.73
N LEU A 136 -7.47 5.65 -0.72
CA LEU A 136 -8.21 5.98 0.48
C LEU A 136 -7.51 7.12 1.24
N ARG A 137 -8.22 7.80 2.14
CA ARG A 137 -7.60 8.74 3.10
C ARG A 137 -7.07 8.05 4.36
N LYS A 138 -7.50 6.81 4.58
CA LYS A 138 -7.06 5.93 5.67
C LYS A 138 -7.00 4.49 5.13
N PRO A 139 -5.96 3.71 5.50
CA PRO A 139 -5.85 2.32 5.04
C PRO A 139 -6.99 1.45 5.58
N THR A 140 -7.22 0.30 4.94
CA THR A 140 -8.10 -0.77 5.43
C THR A 140 -7.27 -2.00 5.79
N ASP A 141 -7.80 -2.83 6.68
CA ASP A 141 -7.19 -4.14 6.99
C ASP A 141 -7.55 -5.18 5.92
N ASP A 142 -8.61 -4.93 5.15
CA ASP A 142 -9.02 -5.75 4.02
C ASP A 142 -8.12 -5.46 2.82
N CYS A 143 -7.14 -6.33 2.60
CA CYS A 143 -6.32 -6.35 1.40
C CYS A 143 -6.54 -7.70 0.71
N GLU A 144 -7.36 -7.70 -0.34
CA GLU A 144 -7.52 -8.88 -1.17
C GLU A 144 -6.19 -9.24 -1.84
N ALA A 145 -5.99 -10.53 -2.13
CA ALA A 145 -4.72 -11.10 -2.60
C ALA A 145 -4.16 -10.48 -3.90
N LEU A 146 -4.89 -9.57 -4.56
CA LEU A 146 -4.45 -8.92 -5.80
C LEU A 146 -3.42 -7.82 -5.58
N LEU A 147 -3.41 -7.14 -4.43
CA LEU A 147 -2.39 -6.14 -4.08
C LEU A 147 -1.62 -6.58 -2.84
N PRO A 148 -0.33 -6.23 -2.71
CA PRO A 148 0.43 -6.49 -1.49
C PRO A 148 -0.08 -5.64 -0.32
N SER A 149 0.09 -6.13 0.90
CA SER A 149 -0.40 -5.49 2.14
C SER A 149 0.11 -4.06 2.36
N TRP A 150 1.30 -3.72 1.85
CA TRP A 150 1.84 -2.37 1.91
C TRP A 150 1.09 -1.37 1.01
N LEU A 151 0.21 -1.84 0.12
CA LEU A 151 -0.73 -1.06 -0.70
C LEU A 151 -2.18 -1.12 -0.19
N ARG A 152 -2.43 -1.53 1.06
CA ARG A 152 -3.79 -1.61 1.66
C ARG A 152 -4.55 -0.29 1.82
N PHE A 153 -3.99 0.81 1.32
CA PHE A 153 -4.67 2.09 1.16
C PHE A 153 -5.28 2.27 -0.24
N VAL A 154 -5.10 1.29 -1.14
CA VAL A 154 -5.67 1.24 -2.48
C VAL A 154 -6.92 0.34 -2.44
N HIS A 155 -8.07 0.92 -2.75
CA HIS A 155 -9.35 0.21 -2.81
C HIS A 155 -9.96 0.33 -4.19
N GLY A 156 -10.65 -0.68 -4.71
CA GLY A 156 -11.18 -0.55 -6.06
C GLY A 156 -11.86 -1.78 -6.60
N VAL A 157 -12.04 -1.76 -7.91
CA VAL A 157 -12.63 -2.85 -8.68
C VAL A 157 -11.69 -3.21 -9.82
N VAL A 158 -11.54 -4.50 -10.06
CA VAL A 158 -10.85 -5.07 -11.23
C VAL A 158 -11.81 -6.06 -11.87
N ASP A 159 -12.09 -5.83 -13.14
CA ASP A 159 -12.97 -6.65 -13.96
C ASP A 159 -12.15 -7.28 -15.08
N THR A 160 -12.16 -8.60 -15.15
CA THR A 160 -11.37 -9.40 -16.08
C THR A 160 -12.01 -10.77 -16.29
N GLU A 161 -11.99 -11.24 -17.53
CA GLU A 161 -12.49 -12.55 -17.91
C GLU A 161 -11.44 -13.66 -17.69
N ASP A 162 -10.18 -13.27 -17.47
CA ASP A 162 -9.02 -14.18 -17.48
C ASP A 162 -8.71 -14.80 -16.10
N LEU A 163 -9.47 -14.46 -15.04
CA LEU A 163 -9.24 -15.01 -13.70
C LEU A 163 -9.92 -16.38 -13.52
N PRO A 164 -9.17 -17.43 -13.16
CA PRO A 164 -9.77 -18.73 -12.86
C PRO A 164 -10.51 -18.65 -11.52
N LEU A 165 -11.83 -18.87 -11.57
CA LEU A 165 -12.67 -18.97 -10.38
C LEU A 165 -12.73 -20.41 -9.89
N ASN A 166 -12.75 -20.59 -8.56
CA ASN A 166 -13.08 -21.89 -7.98
C ASN A 166 -14.55 -22.26 -8.23
N VAL A 167 -14.94 -23.50 -7.89
CA VAL A 167 -16.32 -23.99 -8.12
C VAL A 167 -17.37 -23.15 -7.39
N SER A 168 -17.07 -22.65 -6.19
CA SER A 168 -18.00 -21.77 -5.46
C SER A 168 -18.07 -20.36 -6.03
N ARG A 169 -17.05 -19.93 -6.80
CA ARG A 169 -16.83 -18.56 -7.27
C ARG A 169 -16.74 -17.51 -6.16
N GLU A 170 -16.45 -17.95 -4.92
CA GLU A 170 -16.36 -17.05 -3.76
C GLU A 170 -14.92 -16.63 -3.46
N VAL A 171 -13.94 -17.40 -3.92
CA VAL A 171 -12.53 -17.14 -3.66
C VAL A 171 -11.75 -17.32 -4.96
N THR A 172 -10.93 -16.34 -5.28
CA THR A 172 -9.97 -16.45 -6.39
C THR A 172 -8.86 -17.43 -6.02
N GLN A 173 -8.56 -18.35 -6.93
CA GLN A 173 -7.41 -19.25 -6.74
C GLN A 173 -6.13 -18.51 -7.09
N ASN A 174 -5.06 -18.76 -6.33
CA ASN A 174 -3.72 -18.33 -6.72
C ASN A 174 -3.40 -18.87 -8.12
N SER A 175 -3.18 -17.96 -9.07
CA SER A 175 -2.98 -18.28 -10.48
C SER A 175 -1.86 -17.44 -11.11
N PRO A 176 -1.23 -17.92 -12.20
CA PRO A 176 -0.24 -17.14 -12.93
C PRO A 176 -0.79 -15.80 -13.45
N VAL A 177 -2.07 -15.74 -13.83
CA VAL A 177 -2.73 -14.50 -14.27
C VAL A 177 -2.81 -13.50 -13.12
N MET A 178 -3.22 -13.95 -11.93
CA MET A 178 -3.28 -13.10 -10.74
C MET A 178 -1.91 -12.53 -10.36
N ALA A 179 -0.84 -13.34 -10.43
CA ALA A 179 0.52 -12.87 -10.18
C ALA A 179 0.98 -11.82 -11.21
N LYS A 180 0.65 -12.00 -12.50
CA LYS A 180 0.94 -11.02 -13.56
C LYS A 180 0.18 -9.71 -13.34
N LEU A 181 -1.11 -9.80 -12.99
CA LEU A 181 -1.94 -8.63 -12.69
C LEU A 181 -1.42 -7.87 -11.47
N ASN A 182 -1.13 -8.56 -10.37
CA ASN A 182 -0.50 -7.97 -9.18
C ASN A 182 0.77 -7.19 -9.56
N LYS A 183 1.70 -7.83 -10.29
CA LYS A 183 2.94 -7.20 -10.76
C LYS A 183 2.68 -5.99 -11.64
N TYR A 184 1.67 -6.04 -12.51
CA TYR A 184 1.27 -4.90 -13.33
C TYR A 184 0.76 -3.74 -12.47
N PHE A 185 -0.17 -4.02 -11.55
CA PHE A 185 -0.78 -3.00 -10.70
C PHE A 185 0.23 -2.34 -9.77
N VAL A 186 1.10 -3.11 -9.11
CA VAL A 186 2.18 -2.57 -8.27
C VAL A 186 3.04 -1.61 -9.09
N LYS A 187 3.52 -2.02 -10.28
CA LYS A 187 4.32 -1.15 -11.15
C LYS A 187 3.56 0.10 -11.59
N LYS A 188 2.28 -0.03 -11.91
CA LYS A 188 1.44 1.10 -12.35
C LYS A 188 1.24 2.11 -11.22
N LEU A 189 0.96 1.63 -10.01
CA LEU A 189 0.77 2.45 -8.82
C LEU A 189 2.06 3.18 -8.43
N LEU A 190 3.20 2.48 -8.41
CA LEU A 190 4.51 3.09 -8.18
C LEU A 190 4.81 4.21 -9.18
N SER A 191 4.52 4.00 -10.47
CA SER A 191 4.69 5.03 -11.51
C SER A 191 3.76 6.24 -11.30
N VAL A 192 2.54 6.03 -10.81
CA VAL A 192 1.62 7.12 -10.47
C VAL A 192 2.17 7.95 -9.31
N PHE A 193 2.64 7.29 -8.23
CA PHE A 193 3.22 7.98 -7.08
C PHE A 193 4.50 8.74 -7.43
N GLU A 194 5.35 8.17 -8.28
CA GLU A 194 6.52 8.85 -8.83
C GLU A 194 6.13 10.09 -9.63
N SER A 195 5.11 9.99 -10.49
CA SER A 195 4.61 11.15 -11.24
C SER A 195 4.06 12.24 -10.33
N TRP A 196 3.46 11.90 -9.18
CA TRP A 196 3.05 12.92 -8.20
C TRP A 196 4.27 13.59 -7.59
N ALA A 197 5.30 12.84 -7.22
CA ALA A 197 6.52 13.40 -6.66
C ALA A 197 7.20 14.39 -7.62
N GLU A 198 7.11 14.17 -8.93
CA GLU A 198 7.72 15.02 -9.95
C GLU A 198 6.87 16.21 -10.38
N LYS A 199 5.55 16.03 -10.47
CA LYS A 199 4.64 17.01 -11.11
C LYS A 199 3.70 17.73 -10.15
N ASP A 200 3.50 17.18 -8.95
CA ASP A 200 2.52 17.67 -7.98
C ASP A 200 3.03 17.44 -6.55
N ALA A 201 4.03 18.23 -6.17
CA ALA A 201 4.72 18.10 -4.88
C ALA A 201 3.77 18.23 -3.68
N GLU A 202 2.75 19.09 -3.75
CA GLU A 202 1.76 19.25 -2.68
C GLU A 202 0.92 17.98 -2.50
N LYS A 203 0.46 17.37 -3.59
CA LYS A 203 -0.24 16.08 -3.54
C LYS A 203 0.66 14.98 -3.00
N PHE A 204 1.90 14.93 -3.46
CA PHE A 204 2.85 13.92 -2.98
C PHE A 204 3.16 14.09 -1.49
N GLU A 205 3.33 15.32 -0.98
CA GLU A 205 3.52 15.59 0.45
C GLU A 205 2.35 15.06 1.28
N LYS A 206 1.11 15.33 0.87
CA LYS A 206 -0.09 14.81 1.56
C LYS A 206 -0.17 13.28 1.51
N PHE A 207 0.15 12.69 0.35
CA PHE A 207 0.22 11.24 0.17
C PHE A 207 1.28 10.61 1.08
N TRP A 208 2.50 11.16 1.09
CA TRP A 208 3.62 10.65 1.87
C TRP A 208 3.39 10.79 3.37
N ALA A 209 2.79 11.89 3.81
CA ALA A 209 2.40 12.08 5.21
C ALA A 209 1.37 11.05 5.68
N ALA A 210 0.47 10.60 4.79
CA ALA A 210 -0.56 9.62 5.13
C ALA A 210 -0.09 8.16 5.01
N PHE A 211 0.76 7.86 4.02
CA PHE A 211 1.07 6.49 3.61
C PHE A 211 2.56 6.17 3.51
N GLY A 212 3.46 7.10 3.81
CA GLY A 212 4.91 6.91 3.75
C GLY A 212 5.37 5.71 4.57
N GLY A 213 4.85 5.54 5.79
CA GLY A 213 5.09 4.36 6.62
C GLY A 213 4.69 3.05 5.93
N LEU A 214 3.57 3.01 5.21
CA LEU A 214 3.12 1.84 4.46
C LEU A 214 4.02 1.56 3.26
N ILE A 215 4.40 2.60 2.51
CA ILE A 215 5.36 2.44 1.40
C ILE A 215 6.70 1.87 1.91
N LYS A 216 7.15 2.30 3.08
CA LYS A 216 8.36 1.80 3.74
C LYS A 216 8.26 0.31 4.10
N GLU A 217 7.09 -0.19 4.52
CA GLU A 217 6.87 -1.64 4.70
C GLU A 217 7.14 -2.43 3.40
N GLY A 218 6.87 -1.83 2.24
CA GLY A 218 7.16 -2.40 0.93
C GLY A 218 8.65 -2.68 0.70
N ILE A 219 9.56 -1.84 1.22
CA ILE A 219 11.01 -2.06 1.11
C ILE A 219 11.40 -3.38 1.83
N HIS A 220 10.73 -3.67 2.94
CA HIS A 220 10.97 -4.87 3.73
C HIS A 220 10.38 -6.15 3.09
N THR A 221 9.17 -6.04 2.52
CA THR A 221 8.38 -7.20 2.12
C THR A 221 8.40 -7.51 0.61
N ASP A 222 8.63 -6.52 -0.25
CA ASP A 222 8.53 -6.64 -1.71
C ASP A 222 9.92 -6.53 -2.36
N TYR A 223 10.63 -7.66 -2.40
CA TYR A 223 11.97 -7.76 -2.97
C TYR A 223 11.99 -7.47 -4.48
N ASP A 224 10.91 -7.82 -5.20
CA ASP A 224 10.80 -7.66 -6.65
C ASP A 224 10.73 -6.19 -7.08
N ASN A 225 10.13 -5.34 -6.24
CA ASN A 225 9.95 -3.91 -6.52
C ASN A 225 10.79 -2.99 -5.61
N ARG A 226 11.62 -3.56 -4.72
CA ARG A 226 12.39 -2.81 -3.71
C ARG A 226 13.08 -1.57 -4.27
N ASP A 227 13.85 -1.71 -5.34
CA ASP A 227 14.62 -0.58 -5.90
C ASP A 227 13.71 0.58 -6.33
N LYS A 228 12.55 0.27 -6.90
CA LYS A 228 11.55 1.29 -7.28
C LYS A 228 10.89 1.92 -6.07
N ILE A 229 10.64 1.14 -5.02
CA ILE A 229 10.09 1.66 -3.77
C ILE A 229 11.11 2.61 -3.12
N ILE A 230 12.41 2.27 -3.16
CA ILE A 230 13.50 3.14 -2.70
C ILE A 230 13.56 4.44 -3.51
N GLU A 231 13.31 4.42 -4.83
CA GLU A 231 13.25 5.65 -5.63
C GLU A 231 12.07 6.58 -5.28
N ILE A 232 11.02 6.05 -4.65
CA ILE A 232 9.86 6.81 -4.14
C ILE A 232 10.05 7.25 -2.70
N PHE A 233 10.97 6.61 -1.95
CA PHE A 233 11.31 7.02 -0.59
C PHE A 233 11.58 8.52 -0.52
N ARG A 234 10.95 9.19 0.45
CA ARG A 234 11.26 10.56 0.80
C ARG A 234 11.52 10.71 2.28
N SER A 235 12.43 11.63 2.60
CA SER A 235 12.64 12.13 3.96
C SER A 235 13.00 13.61 3.90
N ARG A 236 12.93 14.30 5.03
CA ARG A 236 13.57 15.60 5.21
C ARG A 236 15.06 15.39 5.53
N SER A 237 15.83 16.46 5.52
CA SER A 237 17.25 16.41 5.90
C SER A 237 17.68 17.71 6.59
N SER A 238 18.86 17.70 7.19
CA SER A 238 19.47 18.91 7.77
C SER A 238 19.69 20.05 6.78
N GLN A 239 19.79 19.77 5.47
CA GLN A 239 19.88 20.79 4.42
C GLN A 239 18.54 21.06 3.72
N SER A 240 17.51 20.28 3.99
CA SER A 240 16.16 20.45 3.45
C SER A 240 15.13 20.11 4.52
N PRO A 241 15.06 20.90 5.61
CA PRO A 241 14.26 20.54 6.77
C PRO A 241 12.75 20.67 6.52
N ASP A 242 12.33 21.51 5.58
CA ASP A 242 10.93 21.78 5.30
C ASP A 242 10.44 21.10 4.01
N LYS A 243 11.32 20.38 3.31
CA LYS A 243 11.04 19.76 2.00
C LYS A 243 11.38 18.27 2.03
N LEU A 244 10.44 17.44 1.57
CA LEU A 244 10.71 16.03 1.28
C LEU A 244 11.66 15.88 0.08
N ILE A 245 12.76 15.16 0.28
CA ILE A 245 13.76 14.88 -0.76
C ILE A 245 13.92 13.37 -1.00
N PRO A 246 14.19 12.93 -2.24
CA PRO A 246 14.60 11.56 -2.52
C PRO A 246 16.07 11.33 -2.17
N LEU A 247 16.47 10.06 -2.02
CA LEU A 247 17.88 9.71 -1.80
C LEU A 247 18.81 10.22 -2.91
N ARG A 248 18.37 10.21 -4.18
CA ARG A 248 19.13 10.79 -5.30
C ARG A 248 19.43 12.28 -5.14
N GLU A 249 18.53 13.05 -4.52
CA GLU A 249 18.76 14.49 -4.28
C GLU A 249 19.83 14.68 -3.21
N TYR A 250 19.82 13.88 -2.13
CA TYR A 250 20.93 13.82 -1.17
C TYR A 250 22.24 13.49 -1.87
N VAL A 251 22.29 12.42 -2.67
CA VAL A 251 23.51 11.99 -3.37
C VAL A 251 24.04 13.07 -4.32
N SER A 252 23.15 13.81 -5.01
CA SER A 252 23.56 14.89 -5.90
C SER A 252 24.28 16.05 -5.20
N ARG A 253 24.05 16.21 -3.89
CA ARG A 253 24.69 17.23 -3.04
C ARG A 253 25.91 16.70 -2.30
N MET A 254 26.15 15.39 -2.32
CA MET A 254 27.30 14.78 -1.65
C MET A 254 28.62 15.18 -2.32
N PRO A 255 29.66 15.48 -1.53
CA PRO A 255 31.03 15.55 -2.05
C PRO A 255 31.42 14.25 -2.76
N ALA A 256 32.18 14.33 -3.86
CA ALA A 256 32.50 13.18 -4.70
C ALA A 256 33.25 12.05 -3.98
N ASP A 257 34.06 12.40 -2.98
CA ASP A 257 34.85 11.47 -2.15
C ASP A 257 34.02 10.83 -1.02
N ARG A 258 32.82 11.35 -0.73
CA ARG A 258 31.92 10.83 0.31
C ARG A 258 31.39 9.46 -0.10
N LYS A 259 31.52 8.47 0.79
CA LYS A 259 31.06 7.08 0.59
C LYS A 259 29.81 6.70 1.38
N GLU A 260 29.33 7.59 2.24
CA GLU A 260 28.26 7.29 3.20
C GLU A 260 27.16 8.34 3.15
N ILE A 261 25.91 7.88 3.18
CA ILE A 261 24.70 8.68 3.38
C ILE A 261 24.34 8.59 4.86
N PHE A 262 24.27 9.73 5.54
CA PHE A 262 23.97 9.75 6.98
C PHE A 262 22.50 9.95 7.26
N TYR A 263 22.00 9.27 8.29
CA TYR A 263 20.63 9.41 8.76
C TYR A 263 20.54 9.36 10.29
N ALA A 264 19.47 9.95 10.82
CA ALA A 264 19.19 10.01 12.24
C ALA A 264 17.71 9.72 12.52
N PHE A 265 17.44 9.03 13.62
CA PHE A 265 16.09 8.75 14.10
C PHE A 265 15.67 9.72 15.20
N GLY A 266 14.40 10.11 15.21
CA GLY A 266 13.81 10.87 16.31
C GLY A 266 12.36 11.24 16.04
N ARG A 267 11.52 11.36 17.08
CA ARG A 267 10.07 11.58 16.88
C ARG A 267 9.75 12.97 16.36
N THR A 268 10.64 13.94 16.59
CA THR A 268 10.52 15.31 16.08
C THR A 268 11.86 15.76 15.52
N ARG A 269 11.82 16.82 14.71
CA ARG A 269 13.03 17.47 14.18
C ARG A 269 13.94 17.95 15.31
N GLU A 270 13.37 18.57 16.34
CA GLU A 270 14.11 19.12 17.48
C GLU A 270 14.85 18.03 18.23
N GLN A 271 14.24 16.85 18.40
CA GLN A 271 14.90 15.71 19.03
C GLN A 271 16.11 15.21 18.23
N ILE A 272 16.00 15.21 16.90
CA ILE A 272 17.11 14.84 16.03
C ILE A 272 18.22 15.90 16.14
N GLU A 273 17.88 17.17 15.96
CA GLU A 273 18.86 18.27 15.95
C GLU A 273 19.56 18.46 17.30
N GLN A 274 18.89 18.17 18.42
CA GLN A 274 19.47 18.19 19.77
C GLN A 274 20.22 16.91 20.15
N ASN A 275 20.25 15.89 19.29
CA ASN A 275 21.00 14.67 19.57
C ASN A 275 22.51 15.02 19.58
N PRO A 276 23.25 14.70 20.66
CA PRO A 276 24.70 14.95 20.71
C PRO A 276 25.50 14.33 19.54
N ASN A 277 25.02 13.21 18.97
CA ASN A 277 25.64 12.59 17.79
C ASN A 277 25.47 13.41 16.50
N MET A 278 24.57 14.40 16.46
CA MET A 278 24.37 15.31 15.32
C MET A 278 25.37 16.46 15.28
N GLU A 279 25.94 16.86 16.42
CA GLU A 279 26.77 18.06 16.56
C GLU A 279 27.89 18.13 15.51
N PHE A 280 28.68 17.06 15.38
CA PHE A 280 29.73 16.96 14.37
C PHE A 280 29.22 17.19 12.95
N PHE A 281 28.08 16.59 12.59
CA PHE A 281 27.52 16.67 11.25
C PHE A 281 27.07 18.09 10.92
N LEU A 282 26.39 18.74 11.87
CA LEU A 282 25.95 20.14 11.72
C LEU A 282 27.13 21.10 11.60
N LYS A 283 28.15 21.01 12.49
CA LYS A 283 29.35 21.88 12.45
C LYS A 283 30.11 21.76 11.12
N ASN A 284 30.15 20.55 10.55
CA ASN A 284 30.88 20.29 9.31
C ASN A 284 30.00 20.37 8.05
N GLY A 285 28.75 20.83 8.16
CA GLY A 285 27.82 20.94 7.03
C GLY A 285 27.52 19.61 6.34
N ILE A 286 27.65 18.49 7.06
CA ILE A 286 27.37 17.16 6.54
C ILE A 286 25.85 16.94 6.60
N GLU A 287 25.25 16.68 5.45
CA GLU A 287 23.81 16.43 5.37
C GLU A 287 23.44 15.13 6.10
N VAL A 288 22.34 15.16 6.87
CA VAL A 288 21.80 13.99 7.56
C VAL A 288 20.30 13.91 7.26
N LEU A 289 19.82 12.73 6.86
CA LEU A 289 18.40 12.46 6.67
C LEU A 289 17.68 12.38 8.01
N TYR A 290 16.49 12.96 8.10
CA TYR A 290 15.64 12.96 9.29
C TYR A 290 14.53 11.92 9.16
N LEU A 291 14.50 10.97 10.10
CA LEU A 291 13.62 9.81 10.08
C LEU A 291 12.79 9.76 11.36
N HIS A 292 11.47 9.72 11.20
CA HIS A 292 10.54 9.96 12.30
C HIS A 292 9.65 8.77 12.64
N GLU A 293 9.63 7.74 11.80
CA GLU A 293 8.71 6.63 11.95
C GLU A 293 9.44 5.39 12.49
N PRO A 294 8.83 4.59 13.39
CA PRO A 294 9.46 3.37 13.91
C PRO A 294 9.92 2.38 12.83
N ILE A 295 9.22 2.34 11.69
CA ILE A 295 9.58 1.47 10.56
C ILE A 295 10.94 1.85 9.95
N ASP A 296 11.39 3.10 10.12
CA ASP A 296 12.66 3.59 9.58
C ASP A 296 13.86 2.82 10.19
N GLU A 297 13.77 2.42 11.45
CA GLU A 297 14.83 1.65 12.14
C GLU A 297 15.09 0.30 11.49
N PHE A 298 14.07 -0.29 10.86
CA PHE A 298 14.16 -1.56 10.14
C PHE A 298 14.52 -1.36 8.67
N VAL A 299 13.95 -0.32 8.05
CA VAL A 299 14.07 -0.09 6.60
C VAL A 299 15.45 0.46 6.23
N MET A 300 16.02 1.39 6.99
CA MET A 300 17.31 1.99 6.62
C MET A 300 18.46 0.98 6.56
N PRO A 301 18.65 0.08 7.55
CA PRO A 301 19.65 -0.97 7.45
C PRO A 301 19.42 -1.92 6.27
N MET A 302 18.15 -2.13 5.89
CA MET A 302 17.77 -3.03 4.80
C MET A 302 17.99 -2.43 3.41
N ILE A 303 17.88 -1.11 3.27
CA ILE A 303 18.35 -0.41 2.07
C ILE A 303 19.86 -0.66 1.94
N GLY A 304 20.62 -0.42 3.01
CA GLY A 304 22.03 -0.77 3.15
C GLY A 304 22.98 0.05 2.25
N VAL A 305 22.79 -0.03 0.93
CA VAL A 305 23.57 0.68 -0.09
C VAL A 305 22.63 1.34 -1.10
N TYR A 306 22.90 2.59 -1.45
CA TYR A 306 22.22 3.32 -2.51
C TYR A 306 23.24 4.04 -3.39
N GLN A 307 23.22 3.80 -4.70
CA GLN A 307 24.20 4.34 -5.66
C GLN A 307 25.66 4.21 -5.19
N GLU A 308 26.03 2.99 -4.75
CA GLU A 308 27.36 2.65 -4.20
C GLU A 308 27.72 3.37 -2.88
N LYS A 309 26.80 4.13 -2.28
CA LYS A 309 26.98 4.79 -0.98
C LYS A 309 26.32 3.97 0.11
N THR A 310 27.05 3.71 1.20
CA THR A 310 26.49 2.99 2.35
C THR A 310 25.59 3.91 3.15
N LEU A 311 24.42 3.44 3.60
CA LEU A 311 23.57 4.19 4.51
C LEU A 311 24.04 3.91 5.94
N THR A 312 24.41 4.98 6.66
CA THR A 312 24.99 4.88 8.00
C THR A 312 24.24 5.75 9.00
N SER A 313 23.75 5.16 10.09
CA SER A 313 23.21 5.92 11.24
C SER A 313 24.32 6.79 11.86
N ILE A 314 23.99 8.03 12.22
CA ILE A 314 24.91 8.92 12.95
C ILE A 314 25.44 8.29 14.26
N ASP A 315 24.68 7.39 14.88
CA ASP A 315 25.07 6.72 16.12
C ASP A 315 26.20 5.70 15.88
N ARG A 316 26.33 5.20 14.64
CA ARG A 316 27.34 4.23 14.21
C ARG A 316 28.45 4.83 13.35
N ALA A 317 28.26 6.06 12.86
CA ALA A 317 29.21 6.72 11.98
C ALA A 317 30.58 6.92 12.64
N ASP A 318 31.65 6.67 11.90
CA ASP A 318 33.03 6.87 12.37
C ASP A 318 33.53 8.26 11.99
N THR A 319 33.17 9.27 12.79
CA THR A 319 33.51 10.68 12.53
C THR A 319 35.02 10.94 12.54
N SER A 320 35.82 10.07 13.16
CA SER A 320 37.29 10.20 13.21
C SER A 320 37.95 10.14 11.83
N LYS A 321 37.30 9.46 10.87
CA LYS A 321 37.76 9.35 9.48
C LYS A 321 37.30 10.51 8.59
N MET A 322 36.34 11.30 9.07
CA MET A 322 35.68 12.37 8.32
C MET A 322 36.20 13.75 8.70
N SER A 323 36.81 13.89 9.87
CA SER A 323 37.50 15.12 10.24
C SER A 323 38.67 15.35 9.28
N SER A 324 38.64 16.46 8.54
CA SER A 324 39.85 16.98 7.91
C SER A 324 40.90 17.19 9.01
N LYS A 325 42.17 16.93 8.70
CA LYS A 325 43.32 17.01 9.63
C LYS A 325 43.52 18.40 10.30
N THR A 326 42.59 19.34 10.14
CA THR A 326 42.77 20.77 10.39
C THR A 326 41.97 21.33 11.57
N GLN A 327 41.16 20.54 12.28
CA GLN A 327 40.53 20.98 13.54
C GLN A 327 40.90 20.06 14.71
N LYS A 328 42.18 20.01 15.04
CA LYS A 328 42.56 19.95 16.45
C LYS A 328 42.52 21.37 16.97
N GLU A 329 41.35 21.86 17.37
CA GLU A 329 41.35 22.90 18.40
C GLU A 329 42.03 22.25 19.61
N LYS A 330 43.28 22.64 19.85
CA LYS A 330 43.97 22.28 21.08
C LYS A 330 43.17 22.91 22.20
N ASN A 331 42.33 22.14 22.88
CA ASN A 331 41.96 22.46 24.24
C ASN A 331 43.24 22.28 25.08
N GLU A 332 43.95 23.39 25.30
CA GLU A 332 45.21 23.44 26.06
C GLU A 332 44.98 23.25 27.57
N ASP A 333 43.74 23.23 28.06
CA ASP A 333 43.42 23.23 29.49
C ASP A 333 43.58 21.87 30.20
N ILE A 334 43.57 20.73 29.47
CA ILE A 334 43.65 19.40 30.09
C ILE A 334 44.74 18.57 29.40
N SER A 335 45.68 18.02 30.17
CA SER A 335 46.74 17.15 29.64
C SER A 335 46.20 15.79 29.14
N VAL A 336 46.92 15.15 28.23
CA VAL A 336 46.58 13.79 27.73
C VAL A 336 46.39 12.80 28.90
N ASN A 337 47.30 12.81 29.88
CA ASN A 337 47.25 11.95 31.05
C ASN A 337 46.01 12.20 31.92
N GLN A 338 45.59 13.47 32.08
CA GLN A 338 44.35 13.79 32.81
C GLN A 338 43.11 13.27 32.07
N ARG A 339 43.07 13.37 30.73
CA ARG A 339 41.96 12.81 29.93
C ARG A 339 41.90 11.29 30.05
N GLU A 340 43.04 10.61 29.92
CA GLU A 340 43.13 9.15 30.08
C GLU A 340 42.64 8.70 31.47
N LYS A 341 43.03 9.39 32.54
CA LYS A 341 42.54 9.13 33.91
C LYS A 341 41.04 9.33 34.05
N MET A 342 40.47 10.38 33.45
CA MET A 342 39.02 10.62 33.47
C MET A 342 38.27 9.51 32.72
N VAL A 343 38.75 9.12 31.55
CA VAL A 343 38.17 8.02 30.77
C VAL A 343 38.19 6.72 31.60
N GLN A 344 39.33 6.39 32.22
CA GLN A 344 39.42 5.20 33.06
C GLN A 344 38.48 5.24 34.25
N TYR A 345 38.35 6.39 34.93
CA TYR A 345 37.40 6.57 36.03
C TYR A 345 35.95 6.27 35.61
N PHE A 346 35.53 6.75 34.43
CA PHE A 346 34.20 6.42 33.90
C PHE A 346 34.05 4.95 33.54
N LYS A 347 35.09 4.31 32.95
CA LYS A 347 35.08 2.87 32.71
C LYS A 347 34.88 2.09 34.00
N ASP A 348 35.59 2.42 35.06
CA ASP A 348 35.56 1.68 36.33
C ASP A 348 34.19 1.79 37.02
N ILE A 349 33.59 2.98 37.02
CA ILE A 349 32.28 3.22 37.67
C ILE A 349 31.11 2.66 36.86
N LEU A 350 31.22 2.67 35.52
CA LEU A 350 30.13 2.30 34.62
C LEU A 350 30.31 0.93 33.96
N LYS A 351 31.33 0.16 34.31
CA LYS A 351 31.67 -1.15 33.70
C LYS A 351 30.49 -2.13 33.57
N ASP A 352 29.53 -2.07 34.49
CA ASP A 352 28.37 -2.97 34.49
C ASP A 352 27.17 -2.39 33.69
N LYS A 353 27.31 -1.17 33.16
CA LYS A 353 26.26 -0.42 32.44
C LYS A 353 26.63 -0.10 31.00
N ILE A 354 27.92 0.01 30.67
CA ILE A 354 28.40 0.36 29.33
C ILE A 354 29.41 -0.68 28.85
N GLY A 355 29.50 -0.86 27.53
CA GLY A 355 30.52 -1.72 26.93
C GLY A 355 31.93 -1.11 26.98
N ASP A 356 32.04 0.21 26.76
CA ASP A 356 33.29 0.96 26.87
C ASP A 356 33.05 2.47 27.03
N ALA A 357 34.06 3.22 27.47
CA ALA A 357 34.09 4.69 27.46
C ALA A 357 35.32 5.19 26.67
N VAL A 358 35.12 6.11 25.73
CA VAL A 358 36.20 6.63 24.88
C VAL A 358 36.09 8.15 24.71
N GLU A 359 37.22 8.82 24.55
CA GLU A 359 37.25 10.21 24.09
C GLU A 359 36.71 10.27 22.65
N SER A 360 35.85 11.25 22.37
CA SER A 360 35.15 11.34 21.09
C SER A 360 35.31 12.72 20.47
N SER A 361 35.74 12.76 19.22
CA SER A 361 35.84 13.99 18.42
C SER A 361 34.51 14.43 17.80
N ARG A 362 33.41 13.70 18.06
CA ARG A 362 32.08 14.04 17.52
C ARG A 362 31.33 15.09 18.34
N LEU A 363 31.74 15.27 19.59
CA LEU A 363 31.09 16.16 20.55
C LEU A 363 31.70 17.57 20.44
N ILE A 364 30.84 18.58 20.52
CA ILE A 364 31.18 20.00 20.45
C ILE A 364 30.69 20.70 21.71
N GLU A 365 29.40 20.61 21.99
CA GLU A 365 28.76 21.26 23.15
C GLU A 365 28.39 20.24 24.23
N SER A 366 28.00 19.03 23.82
CA SER A 366 27.62 17.99 24.77
C SER A 366 28.83 17.37 25.48
N PRO A 367 28.75 17.14 26.81
CA PRO A 367 29.86 16.57 27.58
C PRO A 367 30.06 15.06 27.33
N TYR A 368 29.00 14.35 26.92
CA TYR A 368 29.04 12.93 26.58
C TYR A 368 27.88 12.55 25.66
N THR A 369 27.95 11.37 25.06
CA THR A 369 26.85 10.74 24.34
C THR A 369 26.94 9.23 24.40
N MET A 370 25.81 8.55 24.25
CA MET A 370 25.76 7.11 24.07
C MET A 370 25.79 6.78 22.56
N VAL A 371 26.56 5.76 22.21
CA VAL A 371 26.65 5.25 20.84
C VAL A 371 26.47 3.74 20.84
N VAL A 372 26.06 3.19 19.70
CA VAL A 372 26.02 1.73 19.54
C VAL A 372 27.47 1.23 19.47
N GLY A 373 27.83 0.31 20.37
CA GLY A 373 29.16 -0.28 20.40
C GLY A 373 29.51 -0.95 19.06
N LYS A 374 30.79 -0.92 18.68
CA LYS A 374 31.27 -1.73 17.57
C LYS A 374 31.09 -3.19 17.94
N THR A 375 30.25 -3.92 17.20
CA THR A 375 30.16 -5.38 17.35
C THR A 375 31.58 -5.95 17.14
N PRO A 376 32.07 -6.85 18.02
CA PRO A 376 33.41 -7.43 17.89
C PRO A 376 33.64 -8.14 16.56
#